data_AF-A0AAD9DEP0-F1
#
_entry.id   AF-A0AAD9DEP0-F1
#
_cell.length_a   1.000
_cell.length_b   1.000
_cell.length_c   1.000
_cell.angle_alpha   90.00
_cell.angle_beta   90.00
_cell.angle_gamma   90.00
#
_symmetry.space_group_name_H-M   'P 1'
#
loop_
_entity.id
_entity.type
_entity.pdbx_description
1 polymer ?
#
loop_
_entity_poly.entity_id
_entity_poly.type
_entity_poly.pdbx_seq_one_letter_code
_entity_poly.pdbx_strand_id
1 'polypeptide(L)'
;MPPKKKTKLTRPQAAAAADEEADPAVVEQLDDNVIAIIFGCFPPEDTMRMRVVKYNAMRVVTTALPNLQQITICRLGNGHKYSDGEDPDEEMATAFAHFTTHDINIISNFRKLHRLNIDGAFMNGRYPALFNFPLLEKLRISLCCNFKWELEMLSGFPSLRELDVECNRSLRGNIGSLNVLKNSLEKVKIIDYNNVEGNFMDLLTFLN
;
A
#
# COMPACT_ATOMS: atom_id res chain seq x y z
N MET A 1 42.30 13.80 52.52
CA MET A 1 41.45 13.87 51.32
C MET A 1 40.04 13.42 51.68
N PRO A 2 39.02 14.28 51.59
CA PRO A 2 37.63 13.93 51.93
C PRO A 2 36.93 13.19 50.77
N PRO A 3 35.91 12.35 51.05
CA PRO A 3 35.20 11.60 50.01
C PRO A 3 34.20 12.49 49.24
N LYS A 4 34.21 12.38 47.91
CA LYS A 4 33.28 13.07 47.02
C LYS A 4 31.86 12.46 47.14
N LYS A 5 30.88 13.33 47.43
CA LYS A 5 29.44 13.01 47.46
C LYS A 5 28.97 12.55 46.07
N LYS A 6 28.25 11.43 46.00
CA LYS A 6 27.55 10.96 44.80
C LYS A 6 26.22 11.72 44.69
N THR A 7 26.07 12.56 43.68
CA THR A 7 24.81 13.24 43.38
C THR A 7 23.91 12.30 42.56
N LYS A 8 22.73 12.01 43.13
CA LYS A 8 21.64 11.25 42.52
C LYS A 8 21.08 12.10 41.37
N LEU A 9 21.18 11.64 40.11
CA LEU A 9 20.51 12.27 38.98
C LEU A 9 19.11 11.66 38.86
N THR A 10 18.13 12.40 39.36
CA THR A 10 16.69 12.14 39.19
C THR A 10 16.31 12.33 37.72
N ARG A 11 15.71 11.30 37.12
CA ARG A 11 15.20 11.31 35.75
C ARG A 11 13.83 12.02 35.75
N PRO A 12 13.58 13.03 34.91
CA PRO A 12 12.27 13.67 34.84
C PRO A 12 11.21 12.73 34.25
N GLN A 13 10.03 12.85 34.83
CA GLN A 13 8.79 12.14 34.55
C GLN A 13 8.13 12.67 33.26
N ALA A 14 7.30 11.82 32.66
CA ALA A 14 6.59 12.00 31.39
C ALA A 14 5.96 13.39 31.18
N ALA A 15 6.17 13.95 29.98
CA ALA A 15 5.30 14.97 29.41
C ALA A 15 4.55 14.32 28.24
N ALA A 16 3.23 14.31 28.35
CA ALA A 16 2.31 13.95 27.29
C ALA A 16 2.51 14.88 26.09
N ALA A 17 2.76 14.32 24.91
CA ALA A 17 2.64 15.07 23.65
C ALA A 17 1.15 15.07 23.29
N ALA A 18 0.54 16.24 23.39
CA ALA A 18 -0.78 16.53 22.86
C ALA A 18 -0.76 16.40 21.33
N ASP A 19 -1.88 15.92 20.78
CA ASP A 19 -2.22 16.04 19.36
C ASP A 19 -2.01 17.48 18.90
N GLU A 20 -0.98 17.70 18.09
CA GLU A 20 -0.86 18.90 17.27
C GLU A 20 -1.74 18.66 16.03
N GLU A 21 -3.04 18.90 16.22
CA GLU A 21 -4.03 18.95 15.17
C GLU A 21 -3.59 20.03 14.16
N ALA A 22 -3.14 19.59 12.98
CA ALA A 22 -2.63 20.48 11.96
C ALA A 22 -3.70 21.50 11.55
N ASP A 23 -3.38 22.78 11.73
CA ASP A 23 -4.19 23.93 11.31
C ASP A 23 -4.54 23.80 9.80
N PRO A 24 -5.84 23.71 9.43
CA PRO A 24 -6.27 23.61 8.04
C PRO A 24 -5.92 24.85 7.20
N ALA A 25 -5.44 25.94 7.81
CA ALA A 25 -4.99 27.15 7.11
C ALA A 25 -3.55 27.06 6.56
N VAL A 26 -2.76 26.03 6.90
CA VAL A 26 -1.37 25.87 6.37
C VAL A 26 -1.33 25.17 4.99
N VAL A 27 -2.47 25.13 4.28
CA VAL A 27 -2.52 24.78 2.85
C VAL A 27 -2.33 26.05 2.00
N GLU A 28 -1.44 26.96 2.43
CA GLU A 28 -1.02 28.08 1.60
C GLU A 28 0.04 27.62 0.60
N GLN A 29 -0.40 27.58 -0.67
CA GLN A 29 0.40 27.83 -1.87
C GLN A 29 1.72 27.06 -1.93
N LEU A 30 1.63 25.80 -2.36
CA LEU A 30 2.77 25.14 -2.98
C LEU A 30 3.11 25.94 -4.24
N ASP A 31 4.32 26.51 -4.27
CA ASP A 31 4.79 27.29 -5.42
C ASP A 31 4.83 26.42 -6.71
N ASP A 32 4.75 27.06 -7.87
CA ASP A 32 4.75 26.39 -9.17
C ASP A 32 6.01 25.51 -9.39
N ASN A 33 7.08 25.72 -8.62
CA ASN A 33 8.30 24.91 -8.65
C ASN A 33 8.18 23.63 -7.80
N VAL A 34 7.46 23.64 -6.68
CA VAL A 34 7.13 22.46 -5.88
C VAL A 34 6.10 21.61 -6.63
N ILE A 35 5.15 22.25 -7.31
CA ILE A 35 4.29 21.59 -8.30
C ILE A 35 5.20 21.00 -9.40
N ALA A 36 6.13 21.75 -10.01
CA ALA A 36 7.05 21.18 -11.00
C ALA A 36 8.02 20.10 -10.45
N ILE A 37 8.26 19.98 -9.14
CA ILE A 37 9.05 18.88 -8.54
C ILE A 37 8.16 17.66 -8.25
N ILE A 38 6.88 17.88 -7.91
CA ILE A 38 5.85 16.85 -7.83
C ILE A 38 5.50 16.32 -9.23
N PHE A 39 5.53 17.19 -10.25
CA PHE A 39 5.06 16.96 -11.61
C PHE A 39 6.16 16.87 -12.71
N GLY A 40 7.40 17.22 -12.42
CA GLY A 40 8.53 17.23 -13.39
C GLY A 40 9.07 15.85 -13.76
N CYS A 41 8.35 14.80 -13.40
CA CYS A 41 8.66 13.42 -13.75
C CYS A 41 7.48 12.70 -14.45
N PHE A 42 6.43 13.42 -14.86
CA PHE A 42 5.33 12.86 -15.63
C PHE A 42 5.72 12.74 -17.11
N PRO A 43 5.86 11.54 -17.69
CA PRO A 43 5.50 11.36 -19.10
C PRO A 43 3.98 11.57 -19.25
N PRO A 44 3.45 11.78 -20.46
CA PRO A 44 2.10 12.28 -20.70
C PRO A 44 1.00 11.21 -20.53
N GLU A 45 1.04 10.42 -19.46
CA GLU A 45 0.10 9.33 -19.21
C GLU A 45 -0.27 9.30 -17.73
N ASP A 46 -1.56 9.12 -17.41
CA ASP A 46 -2.25 9.29 -16.11
C ASP A 46 -1.76 8.41 -14.93
N THR A 47 -0.45 8.33 -14.70
CA THR A 47 0.21 7.38 -13.80
C THR A 47 0.92 8.09 -12.64
N MET A 48 0.50 7.81 -11.40
CA MET A 48 1.18 8.30 -10.19
C MET A 48 2.01 7.20 -9.51
N ARG A 49 3.27 7.50 -9.15
CA ARG A 49 4.17 6.61 -8.39
C ARG A 49 4.48 7.17 -7.00
N MET A 50 4.25 6.41 -5.93
CA MET A 50 4.33 6.88 -4.53
C MET A 50 5.75 6.82 -3.93
N ARG A 51 6.27 7.95 -3.41
CA ARG A 51 7.51 8.13 -2.62
C ARG A 51 7.27 9.17 -1.51
N VAL A 52 8.14 9.32 -0.50
CA VAL A 52 7.93 10.26 0.64
C VAL A 52 7.54 11.68 0.22
N VAL A 53 8.30 12.30 -0.70
CA VAL A 53 8.00 13.64 -1.25
C VAL A 53 6.60 13.69 -1.91
N LYS A 54 6.09 12.55 -2.35
CA LYS A 54 4.80 12.39 -3.04
C LYS A 54 3.66 11.96 -2.11
N TYR A 55 3.92 11.62 -0.85
CA TYR A 55 2.86 11.28 0.10
C TYR A 55 2.06 12.52 0.53
N ASN A 56 2.76 13.62 0.84
CA ASN A 56 2.10 14.91 1.09
C ASN A 56 1.40 15.42 -0.18
N ALA A 57 2.04 15.25 -1.34
CA ALA A 57 1.42 15.54 -2.63
C ALA A 57 0.17 14.68 -2.88
N MET A 58 0.10 13.44 -2.39
CA MET A 58 -1.05 12.57 -2.56
C MET A 58 -2.30 13.09 -1.84
N ARG A 59 -2.18 13.69 -0.65
CA ARG A 59 -3.32 14.37 0.01
C ARG A 59 -3.90 15.49 -0.86
N VAL A 60 -3.05 16.17 -1.62
CA VAL A 60 -3.45 17.23 -2.55
C VAL A 60 -3.97 16.64 -3.87
N VAL A 61 -3.40 15.54 -4.35
CA VAL A 61 -3.81 14.89 -5.60
C VAL A 61 -5.14 14.17 -5.46
N THR A 62 -5.47 13.59 -4.31
CA THR A 62 -6.81 12.99 -4.09
C THR A 62 -7.93 14.02 -4.19
N THR A 63 -7.64 15.29 -3.87
CA THR A 63 -8.59 16.40 -4.04
C THR A 63 -8.53 17.01 -5.44
N ALA A 64 -7.35 17.16 -6.03
CA ALA A 64 -7.17 17.80 -7.33
C ALA A 64 -7.47 16.90 -8.55
N LEU A 65 -7.25 15.58 -8.44
CA LEU A 65 -7.33 14.62 -9.56
C LEU A 65 -8.13 13.36 -9.16
N PRO A 66 -9.43 13.47 -8.87
CA PRO A 66 -10.27 12.32 -8.50
C PRO A 66 -10.43 11.29 -9.62
N ASN A 67 -10.06 11.65 -10.85
CA ASN A 67 -10.16 10.81 -12.05
C ASN A 67 -8.88 10.02 -12.34
N LEU A 68 -7.87 10.08 -11.47
CA LEU A 68 -6.63 9.33 -11.67
C LEU A 68 -6.93 7.83 -11.83
N GLN A 69 -6.50 7.26 -12.95
CA GLN A 69 -6.85 5.89 -13.35
C GLN A 69 -5.76 4.88 -13.02
N GLN A 70 -4.53 5.32 -12.72
CA GLN A 70 -3.41 4.43 -12.43
C GLN A 70 -2.57 4.90 -11.24
N ILE A 71 -2.32 3.94 -10.33
CA ILE A 71 -1.51 4.16 -9.13
C ILE A 71 -0.45 3.06 -9.02
N THR A 72 0.75 3.47 -8.65
CA THR A 72 1.84 2.57 -8.24
C THR A 72 2.27 2.89 -6.81
N ILE A 73 2.04 1.93 -5.91
CA ILE A 73 2.53 1.91 -4.54
C ILE A 73 3.91 1.27 -4.55
N CYS A 74 4.92 1.97 -4.05
CA CYS A 74 6.27 1.40 -3.91
C CYS A 74 6.94 1.84 -2.61
N ARG A 75 8.22 1.47 -2.43
CA ARG A 75 9.04 1.92 -1.31
C ARG A 75 9.02 3.44 -1.19
N LEU A 76 8.73 3.90 0.02
CA LEU A 76 8.67 5.32 0.36
C LEU A 76 10.08 5.94 0.46
N GLY A 77 11.06 5.17 0.90
CA GLY A 77 12.44 5.58 1.13
C GLY A 77 12.99 4.93 2.41
N ASN A 78 14.26 5.17 2.73
CA ASN A 78 14.84 4.65 3.95
C ASN A 78 14.16 5.27 5.18
N GLY A 79 13.88 4.45 6.21
CA GLY A 79 13.24 4.91 7.45
C GLY A 79 11.75 5.20 7.34
N HIS A 80 11.10 4.83 6.23
CA HIS A 80 9.66 5.00 6.03
C HIS A 80 8.96 3.68 5.72
N LYS A 81 7.76 3.51 6.28
CA LYS A 81 6.89 2.35 6.02
C LYS A 81 5.43 2.77 5.88
N TYR A 82 4.60 1.90 5.31
CA TYR A 82 3.15 2.06 5.43
C TYR A 82 2.69 1.57 6.80
N SER A 83 1.55 2.08 7.28
CA SER A 83 0.91 1.60 8.52
C SER A 83 0.74 0.09 8.48
N ASP A 84 1.00 -0.58 9.59
CA ASP A 84 0.76 -2.02 9.71
C ASP A 84 -0.75 -2.29 9.50
N GLY A 85 -1.06 -3.32 8.72
CA GLY A 85 -2.41 -3.78 8.45
C GLY A 85 -2.92 -4.73 9.53
N GLU A 86 -4.02 -5.42 9.24
CA GLU A 86 -4.55 -6.45 10.15
C GLU A 86 -3.64 -7.68 10.15
N ASP A 87 -3.47 -8.32 11.32
CA ASP A 87 -2.57 -9.47 11.48
C ASP A 87 -1.15 -9.20 10.92
N PRO A 88 -0.42 -8.18 11.41
CA PRO A 88 0.94 -7.92 10.96
C PRO A 88 1.90 -9.02 11.43
N ASP A 89 3.01 -9.20 10.72
CA ASP A 89 4.13 -9.97 11.24
C ASP A 89 4.77 -9.21 12.42
N GLU A 90 4.78 -9.83 13.61
CA GLU A 90 5.23 -9.20 14.85
C GLU A 90 6.73 -8.87 14.85
N GLU A 91 7.54 -9.71 14.21
CA GLU A 91 8.99 -9.49 14.09
C GLU A 91 9.26 -8.26 13.23
N MET A 92 8.58 -8.14 12.08
CA MET A 92 8.67 -6.96 11.22
C MET A 92 8.11 -5.71 11.90
N ALA A 93 6.98 -5.82 12.58
CA ALA A 93 6.38 -4.70 13.30
C ALA A 93 7.36 -4.14 14.35
N THR A 94 8.05 -5.03 15.08
CA THR A 94 9.05 -4.67 16.10
C THR A 94 10.34 -4.13 15.48
N ALA A 95 10.90 -4.81 14.48
CA ALA A 95 12.17 -4.46 13.84
C ALA A 95 12.13 -3.06 13.22
N PHE A 96 10.97 -2.68 12.67
CA PHE A 96 10.77 -1.42 11.97
C PHE A 96 9.83 -0.45 12.71
N ALA A 97 9.63 -0.64 14.02
CA ALA A 97 8.80 0.23 14.87
C ALA A 97 9.27 1.69 14.87
N HIS A 98 10.57 1.92 14.64
CA HIS A 98 11.19 3.24 14.60
C HIS A 98 11.04 3.97 13.25
N PHE A 99 10.47 3.31 12.23
CA PHE A 99 10.25 3.94 10.93
C PHE A 99 9.05 4.89 10.98
N THR A 100 9.16 6.00 10.25
CA THR A 100 8.03 6.92 10.06
C THR A 100 6.95 6.22 9.24
N THR A 101 5.73 6.24 9.76
CA THR A 101 4.61 5.47 9.24
C THR A 101 3.66 6.34 8.42
N HIS A 102 3.15 5.80 7.31
CA HIS A 102 2.27 6.49 6.37
C HIS A 102 0.99 5.69 6.12
N ASP A 103 -0.17 6.31 6.23
CA ASP A 103 -1.45 5.65 6.00
C ASP A 103 -1.65 5.34 4.50
N ILE A 104 -1.88 4.07 4.19
CA ILE A 104 -2.13 3.60 2.83
C ILE A 104 -3.60 3.73 2.43
N ASN A 105 -4.54 3.84 3.38
CA ASN A 105 -5.97 3.90 3.12
C ASN A 105 -6.40 5.14 2.34
N ILE A 106 -5.55 6.16 2.28
CA ILE A 106 -5.74 7.34 1.42
C ILE A 106 -5.97 6.99 -0.05
N ILE A 107 -5.48 5.84 -0.54
CA ILE A 107 -5.73 5.43 -1.93
C ILE A 107 -7.19 5.00 -2.18
N SER A 108 -7.96 4.69 -1.15
CA SER A 108 -9.38 4.31 -1.28
C SER A 108 -10.24 5.46 -1.84
N ASN A 109 -9.70 6.68 -1.92
CA ASN A 109 -10.34 7.83 -2.54
C ASN A 109 -10.36 7.76 -4.08
N PHE A 110 -9.50 6.95 -4.72
CA PHE A 110 -9.42 6.85 -6.17
C PHE A 110 -10.46 5.87 -6.73
N ARG A 111 -11.73 6.29 -6.73
CA ARG A 111 -12.87 5.44 -7.14
C ARG A 111 -12.89 5.06 -8.63
N LYS A 112 -12.12 5.78 -9.47
CA LYS A 112 -11.98 5.53 -10.91
C LYS A 112 -10.68 4.82 -11.28
N LEU A 113 -10.07 4.14 -10.32
CA LEU A 113 -8.82 3.42 -10.54
C LEU A 113 -9.05 2.20 -11.45
N HIS A 114 -8.33 2.16 -12.57
CA HIS A 114 -8.32 1.03 -13.51
C HIS A 114 -7.06 0.17 -13.38
N ARG A 115 -5.96 0.74 -12.89
CA ARG A 115 -4.69 0.02 -12.70
C ARG A 115 -4.08 0.29 -11.32
N LEU A 116 -3.76 -0.78 -10.62
CA LEU A 116 -3.08 -0.74 -9.34
C LEU A 116 -1.83 -1.62 -9.41
N ASN A 117 -0.69 -1.02 -9.15
CA ASN A 117 0.58 -1.72 -9.04
C ASN A 117 1.13 -1.56 -7.62
N ILE A 118 1.51 -2.66 -6.98
CA ILE A 118 2.15 -2.69 -5.66
C ILE A 118 3.51 -3.34 -5.83
N ASP A 119 4.58 -2.56 -5.77
CA ASP A 119 5.93 -2.98 -6.15
C ASP A 119 6.94 -2.69 -5.05
N GLY A 120 7.40 -3.75 -4.39
CA GLY A 120 8.39 -3.68 -3.32
C GLY A 120 7.96 -2.83 -2.13
N ALA A 121 6.66 -2.53 -1.99
CA ALA A 121 6.12 -1.67 -0.97
C ALA A 121 6.35 -2.25 0.43
N PHE A 122 6.76 -1.40 1.36
CA PHE A 122 7.05 -1.83 2.72
C PHE A 122 5.77 -1.85 3.56
N MET A 123 4.98 -2.89 3.34
CA MET A 123 3.66 -3.15 3.93
C MET A 123 3.71 -4.42 4.78
N ASN A 124 2.95 -4.47 5.87
CA ASN A 124 2.99 -5.57 6.82
C ASN A 124 1.57 -5.92 7.31
N GLY A 125 1.07 -7.12 6.98
CA GLY A 125 -0.28 -7.56 7.32
C GLY A 125 -1.26 -7.46 6.15
N ARG A 126 -2.55 -7.52 6.47
CA ARG A 126 -3.69 -7.50 5.52
C ARG A 126 -4.30 -6.11 5.42
N TYR A 127 -4.70 -5.74 4.21
CA TYR A 127 -5.27 -4.43 3.92
C TYR A 127 -6.57 -4.55 3.11
N PRO A 128 -7.70 -4.87 3.75
CA PRO A 128 -8.98 -5.05 3.05
C PRO A 128 -9.40 -3.83 2.21
N ALA A 129 -9.03 -2.62 2.64
CA ALA A 129 -9.30 -1.38 1.92
C ALA A 129 -8.66 -1.30 0.51
N LEU A 130 -7.62 -2.10 0.24
CA LEU A 130 -7.01 -2.23 -1.09
C LEU A 130 -7.85 -3.08 -2.05
N PHE A 131 -8.76 -3.90 -1.51
CA PHE A 131 -9.59 -4.84 -2.26
C PHE A 131 -11.03 -4.31 -2.42
N ASN A 132 -11.15 -3.04 -2.83
CA ASN A 132 -12.45 -2.38 -3.04
C ASN A 132 -12.38 -1.32 -4.15
N PHE A 133 -12.05 -1.77 -5.36
CA PHE A 133 -11.95 -0.92 -6.57
C PHE A 133 -12.78 -1.55 -7.71
N PRO A 134 -14.05 -1.17 -7.88
CA PRO A 134 -14.97 -1.87 -8.78
C PRO A 134 -14.62 -1.73 -10.26
N LEU A 135 -13.85 -0.69 -10.63
CA LEU A 135 -13.40 -0.42 -12.00
C LEU A 135 -11.97 -0.91 -12.27
N LEU A 136 -11.35 -1.60 -11.31
CA LEU A 136 -9.97 -2.04 -11.46
C LEU A 136 -9.88 -3.16 -12.50
N GLU A 137 -9.13 -2.91 -13.56
CA GLU A 137 -8.91 -3.86 -14.65
C GLU A 137 -7.58 -4.60 -14.52
N LYS A 138 -6.56 -3.96 -13.95
CA LYS A 138 -5.22 -4.53 -13.82
C LYS A 138 -4.69 -4.41 -12.40
N LEU A 139 -4.34 -5.56 -11.83
CA LEU A 139 -3.66 -5.66 -10.56
C LEU A 139 -2.30 -6.31 -10.76
N ARG A 140 -1.24 -5.59 -10.35
CA ARG A 140 0.09 -6.16 -10.24
C ARG A 140 0.60 -6.05 -8.81
N ILE A 141 1.11 -7.15 -8.28
CA ILE A 141 1.74 -7.21 -6.96
C ILE A 141 3.10 -7.89 -7.12
N SER A 142 4.18 -7.18 -6.85
CA SER A 142 5.54 -7.70 -6.98
C SER A 142 6.39 -7.37 -5.75
N LEU A 143 7.25 -8.31 -5.33
CA LEU A 143 8.27 -8.11 -4.29
C LEU A 143 7.73 -7.65 -2.92
N CYS A 144 6.49 -8.03 -2.58
CA CYS A 144 5.83 -7.63 -1.34
C CYS A 144 5.73 -8.81 -0.35
N CYS A 145 6.84 -9.19 0.29
CA CYS A 145 6.92 -10.42 1.09
C CYS A 145 6.05 -10.45 2.36
N ASN A 146 5.69 -9.31 2.92
CA ASN A 146 4.93 -9.20 4.18
C ASN A 146 3.50 -8.67 3.97
N PHE A 147 3.12 -8.42 2.71
CA PHE A 147 1.76 -8.08 2.33
C PHE A 147 0.92 -9.36 2.28
N LYS A 148 0.14 -9.60 3.34
CA LYS A 148 -0.74 -10.75 3.48
C LYS A 148 -2.06 -10.47 2.77
N TRP A 149 -2.52 -11.40 1.96
CA TRP A 149 -3.83 -11.36 1.33
C TRP A 149 -4.25 -12.73 0.82
N GLU A 150 -5.54 -12.90 0.58
CA GLU A 150 -6.16 -14.15 0.14
C GLU A 150 -6.82 -13.99 -1.22
N LEU A 151 -6.83 -15.05 -2.04
CA LEU A 151 -7.46 -15.01 -3.37
C LEU A 151 -8.95 -14.66 -3.32
N GLU A 152 -9.69 -15.01 -2.25
CA GLU A 152 -11.11 -14.61 -2.09
C GLU A 152 -11.31 -13.09 -2.07
N MET A 153 -10.31 -12.32 -1.67
CA MET A 153 -10.38 -10.85 -1.61
C MET A 153 -10.53 -10.23 -3.01
N LEU A 154 -10.20 -10.98 -4.07
CA LEU A 154 -10.39 -10.53 -5.46
C LEU A 154 -11.86 -10.33 -5.85
N SER A 155 -12.81 -10.85 -5.05
CA SER A 155 -14.23 -10.51 -5.18
C SER A 155 -14.52 -9.00 -5.10
N GLY A 156 -13.61 -8.21 -4.51
CA GLY A 156 -13.64 -6.75 -4.50
C GLY A 156 -13.28 -6.06 -5.83
N PHE A 157 -12.91 -6.83 -6.87
CA PHE A 157 -12.52 -6.33 -8.19
C PHE A 157 -13.34 -6.98 -9.32
N PRO A 158 -14.66 -6.75 -9.40
CA PRO A 158 -15.53 -7.39 -10.38
C PRO A 158 -15.16 -7.14 -11.86
N SER A 159 -14.34 -6.11 -12.14
CA SER A 159 -13.89 -5.76 -13.50
C SER A 159 -12.44 -6.20 -13.79
N LEU A 160 -11.82 -7.02 -12.93
CA LEU A 160 -10.42 -7.38 -13.08
C LEU A 160 -10.19 -8.28 -14.30
N ARG A 161 -9.29 -7.84 -15.18
CA ARG A 161 -8.92 -8.51 -16.45
C ARG A 161 -7.53 -9.11 -16.41
N GLU A 162 -6.59 -8.47 -15.73
CA GLU A 162 -5.20 -8.93 -15.64
C GLU A 162 -4.74 -8.98 -14.16
N LEU A 163 -4.32 -10.16 -13.73
CA LEU A 163 -3.69 -10.41 -12.44
C LEU A 163 -2.25 -10.89 -12.65
N ASP A 164 -1.28 -10.12 -12.17
CA ASP A 164 0.15 -10.48 -12.17
C ASP A 164 0.72 -10.41 -10.76
N VAL A 165 1.06 -11.57 -10.19
CA VAL A 165 1.61 -11.70 -8.85
C VAL A 165 2.98 -12.38 -8.90
N GLU A 166 4.00 -11.68 -8.41
CA GLU A 166 5.40 -12.11 -8.43
C GLU A 166 6.05 -11.93 -7.06
N CYS A 167 6.73 -12.96 -6.55
CA CYS A 167 7.48 -12.91 -5.29
C CYS A 167 6.68 -12.39 -4.06
N ASN A 168 5.39 -12.75 -3.92
CA ASN A 168 4.52 -12.41 -2.77
C ASN A 168 4.29 -13.61 -1.81
N ARG A 169 5.29 -13.97 -0.99
CA ARG A 169 5.26 -15.22 -0.18
C ARG A 169 4.05 -15.40 0.74
N SER A 170 3.37 -14.31 1.07
CA SER A 170 2.21 -14.28 1.95
C SER A 170 0.87 -14.45 1.24
N LEU A 171 0.83 -14.55 -0.10
CA LEU A 171 -0.38 -14.92 -0.83
C LEU A 171 -0.86 -16.32 -0.41
N ARG A 172 -2.13 -16.42 -0.06
CA ARG A 172 -2.83 -17.66 0.27
C ARG A 172 -4.14 -17.78 -0.50
N GLY A 173 -4.75 -18.96 -0.43
CA GLY A 173 -6.09 -19.21 -0.92
C GLY A 173 -6.12 -20.26 -2.03
N ASN A 174 -7.34 -20.56 -2.47
CA ASN A 174 -7.60 -21.59 -3.45
C ASN A 174 -7.74 -21.01 -4.86
N ILE A 175 -7.16 -21.64 -5.87
CA ILE A 175 -7.26 -21.19 -7.26
C ILE A 175 -8.71 -21.14 -7.76
N GLY A 176 -9.60 -22.00 -7.23
CA GLY A 176 -11.02 -21.98 -7.52
C GLY A 176 -11.72 -20.70 -7.08
N SER A 177 -11.16 -19.95 -6.13
CA SER A 177 -11.69 -18.64 -5.71
C SER A 177 -11.60 -17.59 -6.82
N LEU A 178 -10.78 -17.82 -7.87
CA LEU A 178 -10.77 -16.98 -9.08
C LEU A 178 -12.07 -17.06 -9.87
N ASN A 179 -12.92 -18.08 -9.68
CA ASN A 179 -14.20 -18.23 -10.38
C ASN A 179 -15.15 -17.04 -10.17
N VAL A 180 -14.96 -16.23 -9.13
CA VAL A 180 -15.70 -14.97 -8.95
C VAL A 180 -15.44 -13.97 -10.08
N LEU A 181 -14.32 -14.12 -10.79
CA LEU A 181 -13.88 -13.29 -11.92
C LEU A 181 -14.03 -14.01 -13.28
N LYS A 182 -14.79 -15.10 -13.35
CA LYS A 182 -14.94 -15.92 -14.57
C LYS A 182 -15.38 -15.16 -15.83
N ASN A 183 -16.07 -14.04 -15.66
CA ASN A 183 -16.58 -13.23 -16.77
C ASN A 183 -15.68 -12.05 -17.14
N SER A 184 -14.62 -11.78 -16.36
CA SER A 184 -13.77 -10.59 -16.54
C SER A 184 -12.29 -10.92 -16.71
N LEU A 185 -11.77 -11.96 -16.05
CA LEU A 185 -10.36 -12.26 -16.00
C LEU A 185 -9.90 -12.87 -17.33
N GLU A 186 -8.92 -12.23 -17.97
CA GLU A 186 -8.37 -12.64 -19.26
C GLU A 186 -6.95 -13.21 -19.10
N LYS A 187 -6.20 -12.75 -18.10
CA LYS A 187 -4.82 -13.16 -17.86
C LYS A 187 -4.54 -13.32 -16.38
N VAL A 188 -3.93 -14.45 -16.03
CA VAL A 188 -3.46 -14.75 -14.68
C VAL A 188 -2.02 -15.21 -14.75
N LYS A 189 -1.16 -14.57 -13.96
CA LYS A 189 0.22 -14.97 -13.75
C LYS A 189 0.50 -14.94 -12.25
N ILE A 190 0.82 -16.11 -11.71
CA ILE A 190 1.09 -16.32 -10.29
C ILE A 190 2.39 -17.15 -10.24
N ILE A 191 3.54 -16.52 -9.94
CA ILE A 191 4.88 -17.14 -9.94
C ILE A 191 5.52 -17.15 -8.54
N ASP A 192 6.15 -18.29 -8.17
CA ASP A 192 6.89 -18.56 -6.94
C ASP A 192 6.04 -18.69 -5.65
N TYR A 193 5.10 -19.65 -5.61
CA TYR A 193 4.21 -19.85 -4.46
C TYR A 193 4.03 -21.31 -4.02
N ASN A 194 4.20 -21.53 -2.71
CA ASN A 194 3.95 -22.83 -2.05
C ASN A 194 2.62 -22.86 -1.26
N ASN A 195 1.93 -21.71 -1.14
CA ASN A 195 0.78 -21.54 -0.24
C ASN A 195 -0.55 -21.31 -0.99
N VAL A 196 -0.52 -21.24 -2.32
CA VAL A 196 -1.73 -21.27 -3.16
C VAL A 196 -2.05 -22.72 -3.45
N GLU A 197 -3.26 -23.13 -3.13
CA GLU A 197 -3.74 -24.50 -3.30
C GLU A 197 -4.82 -24.58 -4.38
N GLY A 198 -5.27 -25.79 -4.68
CA GLY A 198 -6.37 -26.07 -5.60
C GLY A 198 -5.93 -26.78 -6.87
N ASN A 199 -6.89 -27.01 -7.76
CA ASN A 199 -6.69 -27.77 -8.99
C ASN A 199 -6.86 -26.85 -10.19
N PHE A 200 -5.98 -26.95 -11.19
CA PHE A 200 -6.15 -26.22 -12.46
C PHE A 200 -7.51 -26.51 -13.13
N MET A 201 -8.12 -27.67 -12.87
CA MET A 201 -9.46 -28.00 -13.34
C MET A 201 -10.57 -27.11 -12.75
N ASP A 202 -10.33 -26.44 -11.62
CA ASP A 202 -11.28 -25.48 -11.04
C ASP A 202 -11.44 -24.23 -11.90
N LEU A 203 -10.50 -23.98 -12.83
CA LEU A 203 -10.52 -22.90 -13.81
C LEU A 203 -11.23 -23.26 -15.13
N LEU A 204 -11.80 -24.45 -15.26
CA LEU A 204 -12.58 -24.81 -16.46
C LEU A 204 -13.80 -23.90 -16.69
N THR A 205 -14.26 -23.20 -15.64
CA THR A 205 -15.38 -22.26 -15.75
C THR A 205 -15.08 -21.07 -16.67
N PHE A 206 -13.80 -20.79 -16.96
CA PHE A 206 -13.35 -19.74 -17.88
C PHE A 206 -13.36 -20.14 -19.36
N LEU A 207 -13.63 -21.42 -19.67
CA LEU A 207 -13.62 -21.95 -21.04
C LEU A 207 -15.01 -22.03 -21.70
N ASN A 208 -16.06 -21.62 -20.98
CA ASN A 208 -17.46 -21.62 -21.44
C ASN A 208 -17.93 -20.22 -21.82
#